data_AF-A0A3P5XVX5-F1
#
_entry.id   AF-A0A3P5XVX5-F1
#
_cell.length_a   1.000
_cell.length_b   1.000
_cell.length_c   1.000
_cell.angle_alpha   90.00
_cell.angle_beta   90.00
_cell.angle_gamma   90.00
#
_symmetry.space_group_name_H-M   'P 1'
#
loop_
_entity.id
_entity.type
_entity.pdbx_description
1 polymer ?
#
loop_
_entity_poly.entity_id
_entity_poly.type
_entity_poly.pdbx_seq_one_letter_code
_entity_poly.pdbx_strand_id
1 'polypeptide(L)'
;MGVFPGFGSWINQNSQQPLKAESKRSENVDSEEDDFNYPDKVYYDLKEAQKQADLWHEAEKKHPWHNASPKIKVTHENGFYHMNIELTVGLPPYFLYNFLIDPGSGTFRDLRKRRNLMENKSRKILFENGPRQMMRMEKSVACNVFGVYIPISMNLIVDENRKDLTTQYKKEEVRFMKAFEGNYKVEPIFVDKERLCKKRIPMTQEEYKKCSGGQGKLASKLTIDQYYQPYPPFNLPPLSWFIRGMTIKTSKSLLAQVQDTSIAMRTATPMPEETTSNKHEKL
;
A
#
# COMPACT_ATOMS: atom_id res chain seq x y z
N MET A 1 18.79 -16.63 20.15
CA MET A 1 17.43 -17.16 19.96
C MET A 1 16.49 -16.02 19.66
N GLY A 2 15.77 -16.10 18.54
CA GLY A 2 14.95 -15.02 17.98
C GLY A 2 15.02 -15.06 16.46
N VAL A 3 14.64 -16.22 15.90
CA VAL A 3 14.54 -16.51 14.47
C VAL A 3 13.43 -15.63 13.90
N PHE A 4 13.73 -14.85 12.86
CA PHE A 4 12.74 -14.13 12.04
C PHE A 4 12.02 -15.12 11.12
N PRO A 5 10.69 -15.34 11.24
CA PRO A 5 9.93 -16.06 10.24
C PRO A 5 8.92 -15.08 9.62
N GLY A 6 9.20 -14.54 8.43
CA GLY A 6 8.28 -13.55 7.87
C GLY A 6 8.41 -13.11 6.43
N PHE A 7 9.38 -13.60 5.66
CA PHE A 7 9.49 -13.24 4.23
C PHE A 7 9.78 -14.42 3.29
N GLY A 8 10.22 -15.58 3.79
CA GLY A 8 10.56 -16.75 2.96
C GLY A 8 9.39 -17.66 2.56
N SER A 9 8.15 -17.40 3.00
CA SER A 9 7.01 -18.31 2.80
C SER A 9 6.19 -18.04 1.52
N TRP A 10 6.61 -17.12 0.64
CA TRP A 10 5.81 -16.69 -0.52
C TRP A 10 6.38 -17.13 -1.88
N ILE A 11 7.55 -17.79 -1.98
CA ILE A 11 8.15 -18.09 -3.31
C ILE A 11 8.34 -19.60 -3.58
N ASN A 12 7.77 -20.50 -2.76
CA ASN A 12 7.81 -21.92 -3.09
C ASN A 12 6.46 -22.62 -2.92
N GLN A 13 5.64 -22.54 -3.97
CA GLN A 13 4.64 -23.55 -4.25
C GLN A 13 4.76 -23.94 -5.72
N ASN A 14 5.86 -24.64 -6.05
CA ASN A 14 5.94 -25.34 -7.33
C ASN A 14 5.40 -26.77 -7.16
N SER A 15 4.22 -26.97 -7.75
CA SER A 15 3.78 -28.18 -8.45
C SER A 15 4.23 -29.55 -7.88
N GLN A 16 3.36 -30.18 -7.08
CA GLN A 16 3.24 -31.66 -7.09
C GLN A 16 1.76 -32.07 -7.05
N GLN A 17 1.40 -32.95 -7.98
CA GLN A 17 0.07 -33.55 -8.14
C GLN A 17 -0.38 -34.25 -6.84
N PRO A 18 -1.69 -34.24 -6.51
CA PRO A 18 -2.19 -34.96 -5.36
C PRO A 18 -2.22 -36.46 -5.62
N LEU A 19 -1.60 -37.23 -4.73
CA LEU A 19 -1.84 -38.67 -4.59
C LEU A 19 -3.30 -38.88 -4.16
N LYS A 20 -4.00 -39.71 -4.93
CA LYS A 20 -5.39 -40.15 -4.72
C LYS A 20 -5.58 -40.75 -3.32
N ALA A 21 -6.57 -40.24 -2.60
CA ALA A 21 -7.28 -41.00 -1.57
C ALA A 21 -8.75 -40.55 -1.56
N GLU A 22 -9.64 -41.49 -1.85
CA GLU A 22 -11.09 -41.30 -1.89
C GLU A 22 -11.65 -41.06 -0.47
N SER A 23 -12.49 -40.04 -0.30
CA SER A 23 -13.46 -39.99 0.80
C SER A 23 -14.74 -39.29 0.32
N LYS A 24 -15.88 -39.92 0.63
CA LYS A 24 -17.20 -39.67 0.06
C LYS A 24 -17.89 -38.43 0.65
N ARG A 25 -18.35 -37.56 -0.27
CA ARG A 25 -19.61 -36.80 -0.35
C ARG A 25 -20.20 -36.13 0.91
N SER A 26 -20.31 -34.81 0.86
CA SER A 26 -21.55 -34.09 1.14
C SER A 26 -21.66 -32.88 0.21
N GLU A 27 -22.81 -32.73 -0.44
CA GLU A 27 -23.13 -31.74 -1.48
C GLU A 27 -23.44 -30.35 -0.90
N ASN A 28 -22.79 -29.36 -1.50
CA ASN A 28 -23.28 -28.03 -1.89
C ASN A 28 -23.77 -27.05 -0.81
N VAL A 29 -22.83 -26.21 -0.35
CA VAL A 29 -23.05 -24.76 -0.27
C VAL A 29 -21.90 -24.12 -1.04
N ASP A 30 -22.21 -23.51 -2.18
CA ASP A 30 -21.26 -22.76 -2.99
C ASP A 30 -20.62 -21.66 -2.12
N SER A 31 -19.45 -22.01 -1.59
CA SER A 31 -18.54 -21.10 -0.94
C SER A 31 -17.59 -20.68 -2.05
N GLU A 32 -17.91 -19.58 -2.74
CA GLU A 32 -16.92 -18.87 -3.55
C GLU A 32 -15.84 -18.36 -2.58
N GLU A 33 -14.90 -19.24 -2.24
CA GLU A 33 -13.60 -18.84 -1.73
C GLU A 33 -12.91 -18.11 -2.89
N ASP A 34 -13.12 -16.80 -2.96
CA ASP A 34 -12.37 -15.90 -3.84
C ASP A 34 -10.89 -15.99 -3.43
N ASP A 35 -10.17 -16.84 -4.15
CA ASP A 35 -8.73 -17.01 -4.06
C ASP A 35 -8.08 -15.64 -4.24
N PHE A 36 -7.33 -15.17 -3.24
CA PHE A 36 -6.65 -13.87 -3.23
C PHE A 36 -5.48 -13.90 -4.22
N ASN A 37 -5.80 -13.94 -5.52
CA ASN A 37 -4.81 -13.97 -6.56
C ASN A 37 -4.19 -12.58 -6.69
N TYR A 38 -2.86 -12.57 -6.58
CA TYR A 38 -1.97 -11.43 -6.82
C TYR A 38 -2.39 -10.71 -8.11
N PRO A 39 -2.18 -9.39 -8.29
CA PRO A 39 -2.46 -8.79 -9.59
C PRO A 39 -1.68 -9.53 -10.68
N ASP A 40 -2.39 -10.27 -11.55
CA ASP A 40 -1.86 -11.14 -12.61
C ASP A 40 -0.90 -10.43 -13.60
N LYS A 41 -0.83 -9.09 -13.56
CA LYS A 41 0.02 -8.27 -14.40
C LYS A 41 0.82 -7.24 -13.60
N VAL A 42 2.13 -7.41 -13.66
CA VAL A 42 3.18 -6.52 -13.15
C VAL A 42 3.41 -5.42 -14.17
N TYR A 43 3.13 -4.15 -13.80
CA TYR A 43 3.27 -2.97 -14.68
C TYR A 43 4.58 -2.19 -14.47
N TYR A 44 5.60 -2.85 -13.92
CA TYR A 44 6.87 -2.25 -13.54
C TYR A 44 8.02 -3.20 -13.84
N ASP A 45 9.22 -2.65 -13.98
CA ASP A 45 10.43 -3.44 -14.21
C ASP A 45 10.93 -4.02 -12.87
N LEU A 46 10.83 -5.35 -12.74
CA LEU A 46 11.30 -6.10 -11.56
C LEU A 46 12.79 -5.92 -11.30
N LYS A 47 13.63 -5.81 -12.34
CA LYS A 47 15.08 -5.61 -12.18
C LYS A 47 15.37 -4.23 -11.60
N GLU A 48 14.66 -3.21 -12.06
CA GLU A 48 14.78 -1.86 -11.49
C GLU A 48 14.23 -1.78 -10.07
N ALA A 49 13.16 -2.52 -9.76
CA ALA A 49 12.62 -2.60 -8.42
C ALA A 49 13.63 -3.22 -7.43
N GLN A 50 14.26 -4.34 -7.81
CA GLN A 50 15.30 -4.97 -7.00
C GLN A 50 16.49 -4.03 -6.80
N LYS A 51 16.99 -3.41 -7.88
CA LYS A 51 18.08 -2.44 -7.81
C LYS A 51 17.78 -1.28 -6.87
N GLN A 52 16.54 -0.77 -6.88
CA GLN A 52 16.13 0.28 -5.96
C GLN A 52 16.08 -0.22 -4.51
N ALA A 53 15.61 -1.45 -4.27
CA ALA A 53 15.64 -2.06 -2.94
C ALA A 53 17.09 -2.14 -2.40
N ASP A 54 18.04 -2.60 -3.22
CA ASP A 54 19.45 -2.70 -2.84
C ASP A 54 20.06 -1.31 -2.55
N LEU A 55 19.79 -0.31 -3.40
CA LEU A 55 20.25 1.06 -3.19
C LEU A 55 19.71 1.66 -1.88
N TRP A 56 18.45 1.39 -1.57
CA TRP A 56 17.83 1.83 -0.32
C TRP A 56 18.42 1.12 0.89
N HIS A 57 18.62 -0.19 0.81
CA HIS A 57 19.21 -0.98 1.90
C HIS A 57 20.63 -0.52 2.24
N GLU A 58 21.48 -0.35 1.22
CA GLU A 58 22.86 0.11 1.42
C GLU A 58 22.94 1.55 1.91
N ALA A 59 22.00 2.41 1.50
CA ALA A 59 21.91 3.77 2.01
C ALA A 59 21.46 3.79 3.47
N GLU A 60 20.48 2.96 3.84
CA GLU A 60 19.93 2.92 5.20
C GLU A 60 20.99 2.55 6.25
N LYS A 61 21.89 1.61 5.91
CA LYS A 61 23.02 1.24 6.78
C LYS A 61 23.97 2.40 7.08
N LYS A 62 24.16 3.31 6.11
CA LYS A 62 25.16 4.39 6.19
C LYS A 62 24.55 5.69 6.72
N HIS A 63 23.43 6.10 6.12
CA HIS A 63 22.72 7.35 6.43
C HIS A 63 21.22 7.07 6.39
N PRO A 64 20.61 6.70 7.54
CA PRO A 64 19.19 6.39 7.62
C PRO A 64 18.31 7.51 7.05
N TRP A 65 17.27 7.14 6.32
CA TRP A 65 16.33 8.12 5.77
C TRP A 65 15.52 8.82 6.87
N HIS A 66 15.44 10.15 6.78
CA HIS A 66 14.60 10.95 7.67
C HIS A 66 13.12 10.82 7.30
N ASN A 67 12.34 10.12 8.13
CA ASN A 67 10.89 9.96 7.97
C ASN A 67 10.14 11.19 8.50
N ALA A 68 9.88 12.16 7.62
CA ALA A 68 9.12 13.35 7.97
C ALA A 68 7.70 12.99 8.41
N SER A 69 7.16 13.72 9.40
CA SER A 69 5.77 13.56 9.82
C SER A 69 4.80 13.93 8.68
N PRO A 70 3.67 13.22 8.54
CA PRO A 70 2.68 13.53 7.52
C PRO A 70 2.08 14.92 7.74
N LYS A 71 1.89 15.67 6.66
CA LYS A 71 1.17 16.95 6.66
C LYS A 71 -0.30 16.64 6.44
N ILE A 72 -1.15 16.97 7.41
CA ILE A 72 -2.60 16.73 7.33
C ILE A 72 -3.30 18.08 7.47
N LYS A 73 -3.99 18.51 6.43
CA LYS A 73 -4.84 19.70 6.42
C LYS A 73 -6.29 19.27 6.35
N VAL A 74 -7.11 19.74 7.30
CA VAL A 74 -8.54 19.43 7.33
C VAL A 74 -9.33 20.73 7.30
N THR A 75 -10.08 20.90 6.23
CA THR A 75 -11.05 21.98 6.05
C THR A 75 -12.46 21.41 6.14
N HIS A 76 -13.43 22.26 6.44
CA HIS A 76 -14.83 21.86 6.49
C HIS A 76 -15.74 23.01 6.10
N GLU A 77 -16.84 22.68 5.44
CA GLU A 77 -17.87 23.62 5.03
C GLU A 77 -19.21 22.87 4.99
N ASN A 78 -20.25 23.41 5.62
CA ASN A 78 -21.62 22.84 5.59
C ASN A 78 -21.70 21.33 5.94
N GLY A 79 -20.86 20.88 6.89
CA GLY A 79 -20.80 19.48 7.33
C GLY A 79 -20.05 18.53 6.37
N PHE A 80 -19.54 19.05 5.26
CA PHE A 80 -18.56 18.35 4.41
C PHE A 80 -17.16 18.62 4.92
N TYR A 81 -16.35 17.57 4.96
CA TYR A 81 -14.95 17.62 5.35
C TYR A 81 -14.08 17.30 4.16
N HIS A 82 -13.03 18.10 3.99
CA HIS A 82 -11.97 17.86 3.03
C HIS A 82 -10.65 17.71 3.79
N MET A 83 -10.03 16.54 3.64
CA MET A 83 -8.77 16.18 4.24
C MET A 83 -7.72 15.97 3.15
N ASN A 84 -6.74 16.86 3.10
CA ASN A 84 -5.57 16.76 2.24
C ASN A 84 -4.39 16.25 3.08
N ILE A 85 -3.78 15.17 2.64
CA ILE A 85 -2.66 14.51 3.29
C ILE A 85 -1.48 14.47 2.33
N GLU A 86 -0.31 14.90 2.81
CA GLU A 86 0.97 14.67 2.13
C GLU A 86 1.92 13.89 3.03
N LEU A 87 2.51 12.82 2.49
CA LEU A 87 3.51 12.01 3.17
C LEU A 87 4.66 11.71 2.22
N THR A 88 5.90 11.88 2.70
CA THR A 88 7.10 11.44 1.98
C THR A 88 7.61 10.14 2.58
N VAL A 89 7.82 9.13 1.74
CA VAL A 89 8.24 7.79 2.16
C VAL A 89 9.54 7.41 1.45
N GLY A 90 10.50 6.89 2.21
CA GLY A 90 11.76 6.36 1.67
C GLY A 90 11.57 5.01 0.98
N LEU A 91 10.74 4.96 -0.05
CA LEU A 91 10.52 3.79 -0.89
C LEU A 91 10.31 4.22 -2.33
N PRO A 92 10.59 3.36 -3.31
CA PRO A 92 10.22 3.63 -4.70
C PRO A 92 8.70 3.70 -4.87
N PRO A 93 8.17 4.56 -5.76
CA PRO A 93 6.73 4.78 -5.96
C PRO A 93 5.90 3.52 -6.12
N TYR A 94 6.42 2.57 -6.90
CA TYR A 94 5.72 1.33 -7.17
C TYR A 94 5.51 0.48 -5.90
N PHE A 95 6.56 0.31 -5.08
CA PHE A 95 6.46 -0.45 -3.82
C PHE A 95 5.42 0.17 -2.89
N LEU A 96 5.46 1.49 -2.74
CA LEU A 96 4.50 2.19 -1.89
C LEU A 96 3.07 2.02 -2.42
N TYR A 97 2.86 2.24 -3.72
CA TYR A 97 1.53 2.11 -4.32
C TYR A 97 0.95 0.70 -4.13
N ASN A 98 1.77 -0.33 -4.32
CA ASN A 98 1.37 -1.72 -4.09
C ASN A 98 0.91 -2.00 -2.67
N PHE A 99 1.61 -1.45 -1.68
CA PHE A 99 1.20 -1.59 -0.27
C PHE A 99 -0.14 -0.92 0.04
N LEU A 100 -0.51 0.13 -0.71
CA LEU A 100 -1.77 0.85 -0.51
C LEU A 100 -2.96 0.11 -1.14
N ILE A 101 -2.78 -0.45 -2.34
CA ILE A 101 -3.86 -1.17 -3.04
C ILE A 101 -4.13 -2.55 -2.43
N ASP A 102 -3.10 -3.20 -1.88
CA ASP A 102 -3.21 -4.51 -1.25
C ASP A 102 -2.80 -4.51 0.25
N PRO A 103 -3.70 -4.13 1.17
CA PRO A 103 -3.50 -4.30 2.60
C PRO A 103 -3.41 -5.76 3.07
N GLY A 104 -3.79 -6.75 2.25
CA GLY A 104 -3.65 -8.18 2.55
C GLY A 104 -2.19 -8.63 2.67
N SER A 105 -1.26 -7.87 2.09
CA SER A 105 0.20 -8.00 2.23
C SER A 105 0.74 -7.83 3.66
N GLY A 106 -0.12 -7.55 4.64
CA GLY A 106 0.28 -7.32 6.03
C GLY A 106 0.77 -5.90 6.31
N THR A 107 0.78 -5.01 5.32
CA THR A 107 1.21 -3.61 5.46
C THR A 107 0.54 -2.93 6.64
N PHE A 108 -0.78 -3.10 6.81
CA PHE A 108 -1.57 -2.43 7.84
C PHE A 108 -1.73 -3.27 9.12
N ARG A 109 -0.84 -4.23 9.35
CA ARG A 109 -0.78 -5.02 10.57
C ARG A 109 0.17 -4.39 11.58
N ASP A 110 -0.39 -3.91 12.67
CA ASP A 110 0.38 -3.46 13.83
C ASP A 110 0.90 -4.71 14.55
N LEU A 111 2.12 -5.12 14.18
CA LEU A 111 2.79 -6.32 14.71
C LEU A 111 3.03 -6.24 16.22
N ARG A 112 3.34 -5.03 16.73
CA ARG A 112 3.58 -4.82 18.17
C ARG A 112 2.32 -5.09 18.98
N LYS A 113 1.16 -4.66 18.49
CA LYS A 113 -0.13 -4.85 19.17
C LYS A 113 -0.95 -6.00 18.61
N ARG A 114 -0.35 -6.82 17.73
CA ARG A 114 -0.96 -8.01 17.08
C ARG A 114 -2.37 -7.76 16.55
N ARG A 115 -2.58 -6.64 15.86
CA ARG A 115 -3.89 -6.25 15.33
C ARG A 115 -3.78 -5.69 13.93
N ASN A 116 -4.84 -5.82 13.16
CA ASN A 116 -4.91 -5.23 11.84
C ASN A 116 -5.64 -3.90 11.92
N LEU A 117 -5.02 -2.85 11.39
CA LEU A 117 -5.58 -1.50 11.32
C LEU A 117 -6.46 -1.33 10.07
N MET A 118 -6.13 -2.04 9.00
CA MET A 118 -6.92 -2.13 7.79
C MET A 118 -6.74 -3.50 7.14
N GLU A 119 -7.83 -4.09 6.67
CA GLU A 119 -7.85 -5.36 5.92
C GLU A 119 -8.79 -5.25 4.73
N ASN A 120 -8.49 -5.99 3.66
CA ASN A 120 -9.47 -6.29 2.62
C ASN A 120 -10.27 -7.53 3.03
N LYS A 121 -11.59 -7.46 3.00
CA LYS A 121 -12.48 -8.59 3.26
C LYS A 121 -12.92 -9.28 1.98
N SER A 122 -13.25 -8.50 0.95
CA SER A 122 -13.63 -9.02 -0.36
C SER A 122 -13.17 -8.06 -1.46
N ARG A 123 -12.97 -8.62 -2.66
CA ARG A 123 -12.56 -7.88 -3.85
C ARG A 123 -13.27 -8.50 -5.06
N LYS A 124 -14.07 -7.70 -5.76
CA LYS A 124 -14.73 -8.12 -7.01
C LYS A 124 -14.35 -7.18 -8.14
N ILE A 125 -13.61 -7.68 -9.11
CA ILE A 125 -13.25 -6.92 -10.31
C ILE A 125 -14.52 -6.68 -11.13
N LEU A 126 -14.85 -5.42 -11.39
CA LEU A 126 -15.98 -5.03 -12.24
C LEU A 126 -15.54 -4.85 -13.69
N PHE A 127 -14.33 -4.30 -13.87
CA PHE A 127 -13.79 -3.97 -15.18
C PHE A 127 -12.26 -3.96 -15.14
N GLU A 128 -11.66 -4.46 -16.20
CA GLU A 128 -10.21 -4.42 -16.41
C GLU A 128 -9.92 -4.00 -17.84
N ASN A 129 -9.12 -2.94 -17.99
CA ASN A 129 -8.62 -2.47 -19.27
C ASN A 129 -7.16 -2.06 -19.15
N GLY A 130 -6.28 -3.03 -19.42
CA GLY A 130 -4.84 -2.87 -19.28
C GLY A 130 -4.47 -2.42 -17.85
N PRO A 131 -3.73 -1.30 -17.67
CA PRO A 131 -3.29 -0.85 -16.36
C PRO A 131 -4.40 -0.27 -15.47
N ARG A 132 -5.61 -0.07 -16.03
CA ARG A 132 -6.76 0.46 -15.30
C ARG A 132 -7.69 -0.67 -14.88
N GLN A 133 -8.02 -0.71 -13.59
CA GLN A 133 -8.93 -1.69 -13.02
C GLN A 133 -9.96 -0.99 -12.14
N MET A 134 -11.24 -1.33 -12.33
CA MET A 134 -12.33 -0.88 -11.47
C MET A 134 -12.88 -2.09 -10.72
N MET A 135 -13.00 -1.98 -9.41
CA MET A 135 -13.39 -3.09 -8.55
C MET A 135 -14.27 -2.61 -7.40
N ARG A 136 -15.15 -3.50 -6.94
CA ARG A 136 -15.77 -3.39 -5.63
C ARG A 136 -14.85 -3.99 -4.60
N MET A 137 -14.69 -3.30 -3.48
CA MET A 137 -13.82 -3.73 -2.40
C MET A 137 -14.48 -3.47 -1.07
N GLU A 138 -14.57 -4.51 -0.25
CA GLU A 138 -14.93 -4.37 1.15
C GLU A 138 -13.65 -4.25 1.97
N LYS A 139 -13.49 -3.15 2.69
CA LYS A 139 -12.39 -2.94 3.65
C LYS A 139 -12.91 -2.90 5.06
N SER A 140 -12.18 -3.51 6.00
CA SER A 140 -12.41 -3.33 7.43
C SER A 140 -11.32 -2.42 8.00
N VAL A 141 -11.70 -1.27 8.56
CA VAL A 141 -10.76 -0.29 9.12
C VAL A 141 -10.99 -0.16 10.62
N ALA A 142 -9.95 -0.42 11.42
CA ALA A 142 -10.01 -0.30 12.87
C ALA A 142 -9.88 1.16 13.30
N CYS A 143 -10.99 1.75 13.75
CA CYS A 143 -11.04 3.13 14.23
C CYS A 143 -10.82 3.20 15.74
N ASN A 144 -9.93 4.10 16.18
CA ASN A 144 -9.67 4.30 17.60
C ASN A 144 -10.70 5.26 18.21
N VAL A 145 -11.62 4.71 18.98
CA VAL A 145 -12.66 5.39 19.74
C VAL A 145 -12.32 5.34 21.23
N PHE A 146 -11.85 6.45 21.80
CA PHE A 146 -11.47 6.54 23.23
C PHE A 146 -10.55 5.41 23.74
N GLY A 147 -9.62 4.94 22.90
CA GLY A 147 -8.68 3.87 23.24
C GLY A 147 -9.13 2.47 22.82
N VAL A 148 -10.42 2.29 22.51
CA VAL A 148 -10.99 1.06 21.95
C VAL A 148 -10.89 1.11 20.43
N TYR A 149 -10.56 -0.02 19.80
CA TYR A 149 -10.46 -0.13 18.35
C TYR A 149 -11.71 -0.83 17.83
N ILE A 150 -12.55 -0.09 17.12
CA ILE A 150 -13.81 -0.60 16.56
C ILE A 150 -13.62 -0.80 15.06
N PRO A 151 -13.83 -2.02 14.51
CA PRO A 151 -13.78 -2.24 13.08
C PRO A 151 -14.98 -1.58 12.40
N ILE A 152 -14.72 -0.81 11.34
CA ILE A 152 -15.74 -0.22 10.47
C ILE A 152 -15.58 -0.83 9.08
N SER A 153 -16.63 -1.50 8.61
CA SER A 153 -16.71 -1.99 7.23
C SER A 153 -16.98 -0.84 6.26
N MET A 154 -16.28 -0.86 5.13
CA MET A 154 -16.34 0.12 4.05
C MET A 154 -16.47 -0.62 2.73
N ASN A 155 -17.65 -0.56 2.12
CA ASN A 155 -17.89 -1.02 0.75
C ASN A 155 -17.60 0.13 -0.21
N LEU A 156 -16.55 -0.03 -1.01
CA LEU A 156 -16.01 1.00 -1.89
C LEU A 156 -15.99 0.50 -3.34
N ILE A 157 -16.33 1.38 -4.27
CA ILE A 157 -15.91 1.27 -5.66
C ILE A 157 -14.54 1.94 -5.76
N VAL A 158 -13.56 1.20 -6.26
CA VAL A 158 -12.18 1.65 -6.42
C VAL A 158 -11.83 1.57 -7.91
N ASP A 159 -11.32 2.68 -8.46
CA ASP A 159 -10.79 2.80 -9.82
C ASP A 159 -9.29 3.08 -9.72
N GLU A 160 -8.50 2.06 -10.02
CA GLU A 160 -7.04 2.07 -9.95
C GLU A 160 -6.45 2.27 -11.34
N ASN A 161 -5.43 3.09 -11.44
CA ASN A 161 -4.55 3.17 -12.60
C ASN A 161 -3.12 2.88 -12.15
N ARG A 162 -2.69 1.64 -12.39
CA ARG A 162 -1.39 1.10 -11.95
C ARG A 162 -0.20 1.69 -12.71
N LYS A 163 -0.43 2.24 -13.90
CA LYS A 163 0.63 2.90 -14.68
C LYS A 163 0.96 4.26 -14.10
N ASP A 164 -0.08 5.03 -13.75
CA ASP A 164 0.07 6.39 -13.24
C ASP A 164 0.13 6.45 -11.70
N LEU A 165 0.05 5.30 -11.03
CA LEU A 165 0.06 5.15 -9.57
C LEU A 165 -1.01 6.04 -8.90
N THR A 166 -2.20 6.04 -9.48
CA THR A 166 -3.36 6.81 -9.02
C THR A 166 -4.52 5.89 -8.72
N THR A 167 -5.25 6.21 -7.67
CA THR A 167 -6.47 5.51 -7.31
C THR A 167 -7.53 6.51 -6.94
N GLN A 168 -8.73 6.30 -7.43
CA GLN A 168 -9.93 6.99 -7.00
C GLN A 168 -10.84 5.99 -6.30
N TYR A 169 -11.50 6.41 -5.23
CA TYR A 169 -12.43 5.56 -4.51
C TYR A 169 -13.67 6.36 -4.14
N LYS A 170 -14.81 5.67 -4.14
CA LYS A 170 -16.10 6.22 -3.75
C LYS A 170 -16.86 5.16 -2.98
N LYS A 171 -17.57 5.56 -1.93
CA LYS A 171 -18.42 4.63 -1.20
C LYS A 171 -19.56 4.10 -2.06
N GLU A 172 -19.83 2.81 -1.93
CA GLU A 172 -21.17 2.27 -2.08
C GLU A 172 -21.86 2.35 -0.72
N GLU A 173 -21.21 1.87 0.32
CA GLU A 173 -21.72 1.89 1.68
C GLU A 173 -20.59 2.05 2.70
N VAL A 174 -20.69 3.06 3.56
CA VAL A 174 -19.76 3.27 4.68
C VAL A 174 -20.59 3.72 5.88
N ARG A 175 -20.46 3.01 6.99
CA ARG A 175 -21.22 3.31 8.22
C ARG A 175 -20.98 4.76 8.66
N PHE A 176 -22.05 5.45 9.03
CA PHE A 176 -22.07 6.85 9.49
C PHE A 176 -21.69 7.91 8.44
N MET A 177 -21.34 7.54 7.21
CA MET A 177 -20.93 8.49 6.16
C MET A 177 -22.00 8.61 5.07
N LYS A 178 -22.58 9.81 4.90
CA LYS A 178 -23.46 10.19 3.80
C LYS A 178 -22.71 10.34 2.47
N ALA A 179 -21.50 10.86 2.50
CA ALA A 179 -20.57 10.90 1.37
C ALA A 179 -19.20 10.44 1.86
N PHE A 180 -18.48 9.66 1.06
CA PHE A 180 -17.11 9.25 1.32
C PHE A 180 -16.46 8.93 -0.02
N GLU A 181 -15.57 9.79 -0.46
CA GLU A 181 -14.85 9.63 -1.71
C GLU A 181 -13.47 10.26 -1.57
N GLY A 182 -12.58 9.88 -2.46
CA GLY A 182 -11.26 10.46 -2.47
C GLY A 182 -10.41 9.91 -3.58
N ASN A 183 -9.23 10.47 -3.68
CA ASN A 183 -8.20 9.98 -4.56
C ASN A 183 -6.87 9.99 -3.83
N TYR A 184 -5.97 9.13 -4.27
CA TYR A 184 -4.59 9.22 -3.87
C TYR A 184 -3.68 8.99 -5.07
N LYS A 185 -2.50 9.62 -4.99
CA LYS A 185 -1.47 9.58 -6.02
C LYS A 185 -0.12 9.36 -5.36
N VAL A 186 0.70 8.51 -5.98
CA VAL A 186 2.09 8.31 -5.59
C VAL A 186 3.02 8.84 -6.67
N GLU A 187 3.86 9.82 -6.31
CA GLU A 187 4.77 10.49 -7.23
C GLU A 187 6.24 10.23 -6.86
N PRO A 188 7.16 10.14 -7.83
CA PRO A 188 8.59 9.97 -7.56
C PRO A 188 9.20 11.23 -6.95
N ILE A 189 10.09 11.01 -5.97
CA ILE A 189 11.02 12.02 -5.45
C ILE A 189 12.44 11.57 -5.81
N PHE A 190 13.16 12.41 -6.56
CA PHE A 190 14.55 12.18 -6.95
C PHE A 190 15.51 12.60 -5.84
N VAL A 191 15.86 11.66 -4.95
CA VAL A 191 16.59 11.93 -3.70
C VAL A 191 17.99 12.49 -3.94
N ASP A 192 18.75 11.90 -4.87
CA ASP A 192 20.15 12.22 -5.11
C ASP A 192 20.35 13.23 -6.27
N LYS A 193 19.29 13.91 -6.71
CA LYS A 193 19.33 14.78 -7.91
C LYS A 193 20.42 15.86 -7.82
N GLU A 194 20.59 16.47 -6.65
CA GLU A 194 21.55 17.56 -6.44
C GLU A 194 23.01 17.06 -6.53
N ARG A 195 23.27 15.86 -6.01
CA ARG A 195 24.60 15.25 -5.98
C ARG A 195 24.97 14.62 -7.33
N LEU A 196 24.02 13.92 -7.97
CA LEU A 196 24.31 13.09 -9.13
C LEU A 196 24.01 13.79 -10.47
N CYS A 197 23.03 14.68 -10.53
CA CYS A 197 22.58 15.29 -11.78
C CYS A 197 23.07 16.74 -12.00
N LYS A 198 23.93 17.25 -11.10
CA LYS A 198 24.55 18.59 -11.19
C LYS A 198 23.48 19.68 -11.42
N LYS A 199 23.61 20.46 -12.50
CA LYS A 199 22.66 21.54 -12.86
C LYS A 199 21.38 21.06 -13.55
N ARG A 200 21.23 19.77 -13.87
CA ARG A 200 20.02 19.23 -14.51
C ARG A 200 19.02 18.83 -13.43
N ILE A 201 17.83 19.41 -13.48
CA ILE A 201 16.69 19.03 -12.63
C ILE A 201 15.83 18.06 -13.45
N PRO A 202 15.94 16.74 -13.22
CA PRO A 202 15.14 15.77 -13.97
C PRO A 202 13.66 15.94 -13.64
N MET A 203 12.81 15.88 -14.67
CA MET A 203 11.34 15.90 -14.51
C MET A 203 10.74 14.50 -14.65
N THR A 204 11.50 13.55 -15.22
CA THR A 204 11.05 12.16 -15.44
C THR A 204 12.02 11.14 -14.83
N GLN A 205 11.51 9.94 -14.55
CA GLN A 205 12.31 8.83 -14.04
C GLN A 205 13.42 8.42 -15.03
N GLU A 206 13.15 8.48 -16.33
CA GLU A 206 14.14 8.14 -17.37
C GLU A 206 15.28 9.16 -17.42
N GLU A 207 14.96 10.46 -17.34
CA GLU A 207 15.97 11.52 -17.26
C GLU A 207 16.82 11.36 -16.01
N TYR A 208 16.19 11.06 -14.87
CA TYR A 208 16.90 10.82 -13.62
C TYR A 208 17.84 9.62 -13.73
N LYS A 209 17.36 8.50 -14.29
CA LYS A 209 18.19 7.30 -14.51
C LYS A 209 19.41 7.61 -15.37
N LYS A 210 19.24 8.39 -16.44
CA LYS A 210 20.34 8.82 -17.32
C LYS A 210 21.32 9.73 -16.60
N CYS A 211 20.86 10.75 -15.89
CA CYS A 211 21.76 11.70 -15.23
C CYS A 211 22.45 11.12 -14.00
N SER A 212 21.78 10.21 -13.28
CA SER A 212 22.33 9.57 -12.08
C SER A 212 23.20 8.35 -12.37
N GLY A 213 23.38 7.97 -13.64
CA GLY A 213 23.99 6.69 -14.02
C GLY A 213 23.26 5.47 -13.42
N GLY A 214 21.98 5.60 -13.13
CA GLY A 214 21.17 4.60 -12.45
C GLY A 214 21.55 4.33 -10.97
N GLN A 215 22.36 5.17 -10.32
CA GLN A 215 22.71 5.03 -8.90
C GLN A 215 21.86 5.89 -7.96
N GLY A 216 20.96 6.71 -8.50
CA GLY A 216 20.10 7.59 -7.71
C GLY A 216 18.93 6.84 -7.06
N LYS A 217 18.65 7.15 -5.81
CA LYS A 217 17.49 6.62 -5.08
C LYS A 217 16.21 7.32 -5.50
N LEU A 218 15.13 6.56 -5.59
CA LEU A 218 13.76 7.04 -5.77
C LEU A 218 12.99 6.90 -4.46
N ALA A 219 12.57 8.04 -3.90
CA ALA A 219 11.59 8.09 -2.82
C ALA A 219 10.20 8.35 -3.39
N SER A 220 9.19 8.35 -2.53
CA SER A 220 7.78 8.54 -2.90
C SER A 220 7.18 9.74 -2.18
N LYS A 221 6.39 10.53 -2.91
CA LYS A 221 5.40 11.46 -2.36
C LYS A 221 4.02 10.83 -2.49
N LEU A 222 3.37 10.54 -1.37
CA LEU A 222 1.98 10.16 -1.31
C LEU A 222 1.13 11.39 -1.05
N THR A 223 0.19 11.67 -1.95
CA THR A 223 -0.83 12.70 -1.79
C THR A 223 -2.19 12.01 -1.71
N ILE A 224 -2.98 12.30 -0.68
CA ILE A 224 -4.35 11.79 -0.52
C ILE A 224 -5.29 12.98 -0.36
N ASP A 225 -6.29 13.06 -1.23
CA ASP A 225 -7.39 14.00 -1.14
C ASP A 225 -8.68 13.25 -0.83
N GLN A 226 -9.17 13.39 0.40
CA GLN A 226 -10.34 12.66 0.90
C GLN A 226 -11.45 13.63 1.27
N TYR A 227 -12.65 13.35 0.75
CA TYR A 227 -13.88 14.08 1.02
C TYR A 227 -14.88 13.18 1.73
N TYR A 228 -15.47 13.67 2.82
CA TYR A 228 -16.51 12.92 3.51
C TYR A 228 -17.53 13.83 4.16
N GLN A 229 -18.76 13.32 4.25
CA GLN A 229 -19.86 13.97 4.94
C GLN A 229 -20.51 12.93 5.85
N PRO A 230 -20.52 13.12 7.17
CA PRO A 230 -21.27 12.24 8.07
C PRO A 230 -22.78 12.36 7.88
N TYR A 231 -23.55 11.33 8.23
CA TYR A 231 -25.02 11.44 8.32
C TYR A 231 -25.43 12.29 9.54
N PRO A 232 -26.56 13.02 9.48
CA PRO A 232 -27.18 13.54 10.69
C PRO A 232 -27.49 12.42 11.70
N PRO A 233 -27.29 12.67 13.01
CA PRO A 233 -26.85 13.92 13.64
C PRO A 233 -25.32 14.12 13.71
N PHE A 234 -24.52 13.20 13.16
CA PHE A 234 -23.05 13.22 13.25
C PHE A 234 -22.37 14.32 12.40
N ASN A 235 -23.10 15.02 11.54
CA ASN A 235 -22.60 16.18 10.80
C ASN A 235 -22.69 17.49 11.60
N LEU A 236 -23.36 17.49 12.77
CA LEU A 236 -23.52 18.65 13.64
C LEU A 236 -22.64 18.57 14.89
N PRO A 237 -22.13 19.70 15.41
CA PRO A 237 -21.46 19.73 16.71
C PRO A 237 -22.39 19.26 17.85
N PRO A 238 -21.85 18.60 18.91
CA PRO A 238 -20.44 18.23 19.10
C PRO A 238 -20.04 16.92 18.40
N LEU A 239 -20.99 16.15 17.88
CA LEU A 239 -20.74 14.83 17.25
C LEU A 239 -19.82 14.94 16.02
N SER A 240 -19.94 16.02 15.26
CA SER A 240 -19.11 16.26 14.08
C SER A 240 -17.64 16.49 14.43
N TRP A 241 -17.36 17.13 15.57
CA TRP A 241 -15.99 17.25 16.10
C TRP A 241 -15.41 15.90 16.48
N PHE A 242 -16.25 15.03 17.05
CA PHE A 242 -15.86 13.67 17.41
C PHE A 242 -15.55 12.81 16.18
N ILE A 243 -16.43 12.77 15.16
CA ILE A 243 -16.16 12.06 13.91
C ILE A 243 -14.87 12.57 13.26
N ARG A 244 -14.72 13.90 13.13
CA ARG A 244 -13.51 14.52 12.58
C ARG A 244 -12.26 14.09 13.34
N GLY A 245 -12.31 14.12 14.68
CA GLY A 245 -11.20 13.71 15.53
C GLY A 245 -10.82 12.25 15.35
N MET A 246 -11.81 11.36 15.28
CA MET A 246 -11.60 9.94 15.00
C MET A 246 -10.97 9.73 13.62
N THR A 247 -11.51 10.34 12.56
CA THR A 247 -10.99 10.21 11.20
C THR A 247 -9.52 10.65 11.14
N ILE A 248 -9.17 11.80 11.72
CA ILE A 248 -7.78 12.27 11.77
C ILE A 248 -6.88 11.28 12.52
N LYS A 249 -7.33 10.74 13.66
CA LYS A 249 -6.55 9.81 14.48
C LYS A 249 -6.32 8.47 13.78
N THR A 250 -7.35 7.95 13.10
CA THR A 250 -7.28 6.74 12.29
C THR A 250 -6.32 6.94 11.12
N SER A 251 -6.45 8.03 10.36
CA SER A 251 -5.53 8.34 9.25
C SER A 251 -4.09 8.45 9.72
N LYS A 252 -3.81 9.14 10.85
CA LYS A 252 -2.46 9.19 11.43
C LYS A 252 -1.91 7.80 11.76
N SER A 253 -2.76 6.91 12.29
CA SER A 253 -2.34 5.54 12.64
C SER A 253 -2.01 4.71 11.40
N LEU A 254 -2.82 4.83 10.33
CA LEU A 254 -2.56 4.17 9.05
C LEU A 254 -1.27 4.69 8.39
N LEU A 255 -1.05 6.01 8.40
CA LEU A 255 0.17 6.61 7.83
C LEU A 255 1.42 6.23 8.61
N ALA A 256 1.35 6.18 9.94
CA ALA A 256 2.45 5.70 10.78
C ALA A 256 2.81 4.25 10.43
N GLN A 257 1.81 3.40 10.22
CA GLN A 257 2.02 2.02 9.83
C GLN A 257 2.65 1.89 8.42
N VAL A 258 2.29 2.76 7.48
CA VAL A 258 2.99 2.86 6.18
C VAL A 258 4.47 3.22 6.37
N GLN A 259 4.79 4.15 7.27
CA GLN A 259 6.17 4.52 7.59
C GLN A 259 6.93 3.36 8.25
N ASP A 260 6.33 2.67 9.22
CA ASP A 260 6.94 1.52 9.90
C ASP A 260 7.26 0.38 8.91
N THR A 261 6.33 0.06 8.01
CA THR A 261 6.55 -0.91 6.93
C THR A 261 7.67 -0.46 5.99
N SER A 262 7.76 0.84 5.70
CA SER A 262 8.84 1.40 4.87
C SER A 262 10.22 1.25 5.52
N ILE A 263 10.29 1.42 6.85
CA ILE A 263 11.53 1.22 7.61
C ILE A 263 11.91 -0.26 7.55
N ALA A 264 10.96 -1.15 7.86
CA ALA A 264 11.18 -2.59 7.83
C ALA A 264 11.76 -3.05 6.48
N MET A 265 11.17 -2.60 5.36
CA MET A 265 11.65 -2.93 4.01
C MET A 265 13.06 -2.44 3.73
N ARG A 266 13.42 -1.23 4.14
CA ARG A 266 14.78 -0.70 3.96
C ARG A 266 15.80 -1.43 4.83
N THR A 267 15.40 -1.90 6.01
CA THR A 267 16.28 -2.63 6.94
C THR A 267 16.38 -4.13 6.67
N ALA A 268 15.44 -4.70 5.91
CA ALA A 268 15.41 -6.14 5.61
C ALA A 268 16.64 -6.55 4.79
N THR A 269 17.21 -7.71 5.10
CA THR A 269 18.33 -8.27 4.33
C THR A 269 17.88 -8.52 2.88
N PRO A 270 18.66 -8.08 1.87
CA PRO A 270 18.37 -8.37 0.47
C PRO A 270 18.27 -9.88 0.25
N MET A 271 17.35 -10.30 -0.60
CA MET A 271 17.27 -11.68 -1.03
C MET A 271 18.57 -12.04 -1.76
N PRO A 272 19.16 -13.22 -1.52
CA PRO A 272 20.30 -13.67 -2.32
C PRO A 272 19.86 -13.75 -3.79
N GLU A 273 20.69 -13.21 -4.69
CA GLU A 273 20.51 -13.44 -6.12
C GLU A 273 20.48 -14.95 -6.36
N GLU A 274 19.43 -15.46 -7.00
CA GLU A 274 19.43 -16.84 -7.48
C GLU A 274 20.61 -17.00 -8.44
N THR A 275 21.67 -17.62 -7.95
CA THR A 275 22.80 -18.01 -8.78
C THR A 275 22.29 -18.96 -9.84
N THR A 276 22.16 -18.47 -11.07
CA THR A 276 22.06 -19.30 -12.28
C THR A 276 23.32 -20.15 -12.34
N SER A 277 23.29 -21.34 -11.73
CA SER A 277 24.30 -22.36 -11.90
C SER A 277 24.18 -22.89 -13.33
N ASN A 278 24.88 -22.23 -14.25
CA ASN A 278 25.33 -22.82 -15.50
C ASN A 278 26.18 -24.05 -15.17
N LYS A 279 25.57 -25.23 -15.14
CA LYS A 279 26.30 -26.47 -15.40
C LYS A 279 26.38 -26.66 -16.92
N HIS A 280 27.34 -25.97 -17.53
CA HIS A 280 28.03 -26.53 -18.67
C HIS A 280 29.06 -27.52 -18.12
N GLU A 281 28.71 -28.80 -18.07
CA GLU A 281 29.69 -29.86 -17.91
C GLU A 281 29.94 -30.44 -19.30
N LYS A 282 31.07 -30.00 -19.90
CA LYS A 282 31.75 -30.70 -20.99
C LYS A 282 32.49 -31.88 -20.38
N LEU A 283 32.16 -33.10 -20.81
CA LEU A 283 33.06 -34.06 -21.47
C LEU A 283 32.28 -35.33 -21.82
#